data_AF-A0A8H3V2J3-F1
#
_entry.id   AF-A0A8H3V2J3-F1
#
_cell.length_a   1.000
_cell.length_b   1.000
_cell.length_c   1.000
_cell.angle_alpha   90.00
_cell.angle_beta   90.00
_cell.angle_gamma   90.00
#
_symmetry.space_group_name_H-M   'P 1'
#
loop_
_entity.id
_entity.type
_entity.pdbx_description
1 polymer ?
#
loop_
_entity_poly.entity_id
_entity_poly.type
_entity_poly.pdbx_seq_one_letter_code
_entity_poly.pdbx_strand_id
1 'polypeptide(L)'
;MSAIGETELEEIYAFAIQLGKEAGDLLLAAADLRMQGDGRKEQTSVEKASSVDLVTQTDEGEESYSKGDTKTYLIKDTTPTWDVAAGICILQEAGGLVTRGNPPDDPLTAPIEDVNLGSRLYLGIRAAGPSDGETARQGQERAVREVWRRVRELDYSRPGI
;
A
#
# COMPACT_ATOMS: atom_id res chain seq x y z
N MET A 1 5.43 -26.60 -9.05
CA MET A 1 5.07 -25.96 -7.77
C MET A 1 4.30 -27.00 -6.97
N SER A 2 4.80 -27.41 -5.81
CA SER A 2 4.04 -28.31 -4.92
C SER A 2 2.78 -27.58 -4.45
N ALA A 3 1.65 -28.28 -4.43
CA ALA A 3 0.41 -27.72 -3.91
C ALA A 3 0.54 -27.49 -2.40
N ILE A 4 0.17 -26.30 -1.93
CA ILE A 4 0.14 -25.93 -0.51
C ILE A 4 -0.90 -26.82 0.20
N GLY A 5 -0.51 -27.44 1.31
CA GLY A 5 -1.41 -28.30 2.09
C GLY A 5 -2.44 -27.50 2.90
N GLU A 6 -3.56 -28.12 3.26
CA GLU A 6 -4.63 -27.47 4.05
C GLU A 6 -4.12 -26.97 5.42
N THR A 7 -3.31 -27.79 6.10
CA THR A 7 -2.65 -27.40 7.36
C THR A 7 -1.69 -26.23 7.20
N GLU A 8 -0.91 -26.21 6.10
CA GLU A 8 0.02 -25.12 5.81
C GLU A 8 -0.75 -23.82 5.53
N LEU A 9 -1.89 -23.90 4.86
CA LEU A 9 -2.77 -22.75 4.63
C LEU A 9 -3.38 -22.21 5.93
N GLU A 10 -3.81 -23.09 6.84
CA GLU A 10 -4.31 -22.72 8.17
C GLU A 10 -3.23 -22.01 9.00
N GLU A 11 -1.99 -22.51 8.96
CA GLU A 11 -0.85 -21.89 9.65
C GLU A 11 -0.53 -20.50 9.08
N ILE A 12 -0.52 -20.35 7.75
CA ILE A 12 -0.32 -19.05 7.08
C ILE A 12 -1.43 -18.08 7.47
N TYR A 13 -2.68 -18.54 7.50
CA TYR A 13 -3.82 -17.72 7.86
C TYR A 13 -3.77 -17.26 9.32
N ALA A 14 -3.46 -18.17 10.25
CA ALA A 14 -3.29 -17.85 11.66
C ALA A 14 -2.14 -16.85 11.88
N PHE A 15 -1.02 -17.05 11.18
CA PHE A 15 0.11 -16.12 11.18
C PHE A 15 -0.31 -14.72 10.68
N ALA A 16 -1.01 -14.62 9.55
CA ALA A 16 -1.45 -13.35 9.00
C ALA A 16 -2.39 -12.58 9.94
N ILE A 17 -3.32 -13.29 10.61
CA ILE A 17 -4.18 -12.69 11.63
C ILE A 17 -3.35 -12.11 12.78
N GLN A 18 -2.39 -12.89 13.29
CA GLN A 18 -1.60 -12.47 14.44
C GLN A 18 -0.71 -11.27 14.09
N LEU A 19 -0.04 -11.30 12.94
CA LEU A 19 0.73 -10.18 12.41
C LEU A 19 -0.12 -8.91 12.30
N GLY A 20 -1.33 -9.02 11.76
CA GLY A 20 -2.24 -7.87 11.62
C GLY A 20 -2.68 -7.27 12.96
N LYS A 21 -2.93 -8.11 13.98
CA LYS A 21 -3.26 -7.64 15.34
C LYS A 21 -2.09 -6.89 15.97
N GLU A 22 -0.90 -7.46 15.88
CA GLU A 22 0.31 -6.91 16.49
C GLU A 22 0.73 -5.58 15.84
N ALA A 23 0.65 -5.50 14.50
CA ALA A 23 0.79 -4.25 13.75
C ALA A 23 -0.25 -3.20 14.20
N GLY A 24 -1.51 -3.61 14.33
CA GLY A 24 -2.60 -2.74 14.79
C GLY A 24 -2.36 -2.16 16.18
N ASP A 25 -1.95 -2.99 17.14
CA ASP A 25 -1.63 -2.56 18.50
C ASP A 25 -0.48 -1.55 18.52
N LEU A 26 0.55 -1.77 17.70
CA LEU A 26 1.69 -0.89 17.57
C LEU A 26 1.28 0.49 17.00
N LEU A 27 0.42 0.51 15.98
CA LEU A 27 -0.13 1.75 15.40
C LEU A 27 -0.98 2.53 16.40
N LEU A 28 -1.85 1.84 17.16
CA LEU A 28 -2.69 2.44 18.19
C LEU A 28 -1.85 3.04 19.31
N ALA A 29 -0.85 2.30 19.80
CA ALA A 29 0.09 2.82 20.80
C ALA A 29 0.83 4.06 20.29
N ALA A 30 1.29 4.05 19.03
CA ALA A 30 1.94 5.20 18.42
C ALA A 30 1.00 6.40 18.21
N ALA A 31 -0.30 6.15 17.95
CA ALA A 31 -1.30 7.20 17.83
C ALA A 31 -1.65 7.82 19.19
N ASP A 32 -1.82 7.00 20.23
CA ASP A 32 -2.07 7.45 21.60
C ASP A 32 -0.93 8.33 22.11
N LEU A 33 0.32 7.95 21.85
CA LEU A 33 1.50 8.75 22.16
C LEU A 33 1.49 10.12 21.46
N ARG A 34 0.94 10.22 20.24
CA ARG A 34 0.82 11.49 19.50
C ARG A 34 -0.32 12.36 19.99
N MET A 35 -1.41 11.75 20.47
CA MET A 35 -2.60 12.45 20.96
C MET A 35 -2.47 12.95 22.40
N GLN A 36 -1.67 12.28 23.23
CA GLN A 36 -1.30 12.74 24.57
C GLN A 36 -0.29 13.89 24.47
N GLY A 37 -0.80 15.10 24.23
CA GLY A 37 -0.01 16.31 23.98
C GLY A 37 0.80 16.86 25.17
N ASP A 38 1.52 16.02 25.93
CA ASP A 38 2.37 16.44 27.03
C ASP A 38 3.87 16.26 26.71
N GLY A 39 4.55 17.40 26.54
CA GLY A 39 5.98 17.58 26.73
C GLY A 39 6.94 16.64 25.99
N ARG A 40 7.51 17.14 24.88
CA ARG A 40 8.77 16.68 24.24
C ARG A 40 9.57 15.68 25.10
N LYS A 41 9.45 14.39 24.78
CA LYS A 41 10.68 13.63 24.55
C LYS A 41 11.13 14.01 23.15
N GLU A 42 12.40 14.32 22.98
CA GLU A 42 13.01 14.49 21.66
C GLU A 42 12.77 13.20 20.86
N GLN A 43 11.63 13.09 20.17
CA GLN A 43 11.62 12.40 18.91
C GLN A 43 12.53 13.24 18.04
N THR A 44 13.67 12.66 17.66
CA THR A 44 14.44 13.11 16.51
C THR A 44 13.44 13.35 15.39
N SER A 45 13.10 14.61 15.13
CA SER A 45 12.26 14.98 14.02
C SER A 45 13.09 14.71 12.78
N VAL A 46 12.97 13.49 12.26
CA VAL A 46 13.53 13.14 10.96
C VAL A 46 12.76 14.00 9.97
N GLU A 47 13.45 14.95 9.34
CA GLU A 47 12.85 15.69 8.24
C GLU A 47 12.43 14.69 7.17
N LYS A 48 11.12 14.67 6.92
CA LYS A 48 10.54 13.87 5.85
C LYS A 48 11.16 14.30 4.53
N ALA A 49 11.52 13.35 3.68
CA ALA A 49 12.11 13.65 2.38
C ALA A 49 11.11 14.39 1.46
N SER A 50 9.81 14.32 1.77
CA SER A 50 8.75 14.99 1.03
C SER A 50 7.50 15.23 1.89
N SER A 51 6.68 16.23 1.55
CA SER A 51 5.38 16.46 2.21
C SER A 51 4.34 15.39 1.91
N VAL A 52 4.60 14.52 0.93
CA VAL A 52 3.81 13.32 0.63
C VAL A 52 4.45 12.04 1.17
N ASP A 53 5.53 12.16 1.94
CA ASP A 53 6.14 11.04 2.66
C ASP A 53 5.26 10.66 3.84
N LEU A 54 4.35 9.71 3.58
CA LEU A 54 3.44 9.16 4.59
C LEU A 54 4.12 8.13 5.49
N VAL A 55 5.35 7.72 5.16
CA VAL A 55 6.17 6.83 5.98
C VAL A 55 6.50 7.56 7.29
N THR A 56 6.32 6.85 8.39
CA THR A 56 6.58 7.29 9.75
C THR A 56 7.63 6.38 10.39
N GLN A 57 8.25 6.82 11.49
CA GLN A 57 9.14 5.97 12.30
C GLN A 57 8.47 4.64 12.74
N THR A 58 7.14 4.58 12.73
CA THR A 58 6.36 3.39 13.02
C THR A 58 6.50 2.33 11.92
N ASP A 59 6.64 2.74 10.67
CA ASP A 59 6.87 1.86 9.51
C ASP A 59 8.32 1.30 9.52
N GLU A 60 9.29 2.08 9.98
CA GLU A 60 10.66 1.59 10.27
C GLU A 60 10.70 0.67 11.50
N GLY A 61 9.87 0.94 12.50
CA GLY A 61 9.70 0.10 13.69
C GLY A 61 9.14 -1.29 13.34
N GLU A 62 8.29 -1.37 12.33
CA GLU A 62 7.81 -2.64 11.78
C GLU A 62 8.89 -3.45 11.05
N GLU A 63 9.89 -2.81 10.42
CA GLU A 63 11.06 -3.56 9.92
C GLU A 63 11.74 -4.35 11.05
N SER A 64 11.62 -3.87 12.30
CA SER A 64 12.12 -4.55 13.50
C SER A 64 11.18 -5.64 14.05
N TYR A 65 9.89 -5.61 13.70
CA TYR A 65 8.89 -6.63 14.07
C TYR A 65 9.13 -7.98 13.37
N SER A 66 10.00 -7.97 12.35
CA SER A 66 10.65 -9.10 11.67
C SER A 66 11.48 -10.03 12.58
N LYS A 67 11.25 -10.04 13.90
CA LYS A 67 11.98 -10.81 14.92
C LYS A 67 11.09 -11.78 15.72
N GLY A 68 9.87 -12.08 15.27
CA GLY A 68 9.15 -13.28 15.73
C GLY A 68 9.88 -14.57 15.35
N ASP A 69 9.72 -15.63 16.15
CA ASP A 69 10.52 -16.88 16.07
C ASP A 69 10.37 -17.65 14.74
N THR A 70 9.33 -17.38 13.93
CA THR A 70 9.10 -18.04 12.64
C THR A 70 9.10 -17.04 11.48
N LYS A 71 10.29 -16.72 10.98
CA LYS A 71 10.51 -15.93 9.74
C LYS A 71 10.20 -16.71 8.45
N THR A 72 9.51 -17.84 8.54
CA THR A 72 9.32 -18.80 7.44
C THR A 72 8.48 -18.23 6.30
N TYR A 73 7.47 -17.41 6.63
CA TYR A 73 6.54 -16.84 5.66
C TYR A 73 6.78 -15.34 5.37
N LEU A 74 7.83 -14.76 5.97
CA LEU A 74 8.21 -13.37 5.70
C LEU A 74 8.99 -13.30 4.39
N ILE A 75 8.58 -12.38 3.52
CA ILE A 75 9.34 -12.02 2.32
C ILE A 75 10.62 -11.33 2.83
N LYS A 76 11.74 -12.04 2.73
CA LYS A 76 13.06 -11.48 3.07
C LYS A 76 13.42 -10.40 2.05
N ASP A 77 14.11 -9.37 2.52
CA ASP A 77 14.72 -8.31 1.70
C ASP A 77 13.74 -7.33 1.02
N THR A 78 12.52 -7.20 1.55
CA THR A 78 11.59 -6.13 1.14
C THR A 78 11.11 -5.33 2.34
N THR A 79 11.31 -4.00 2.34
CA THR A 79 10.52 -3.07 3.19
C THR A 79 9.04 -3.48 3.15
N PRO A 80 8.38 -3.72 4.31
CA PRO A 80 6.95 -4.04 4.33
C PRO A 80 6.15 -2.99 3.54
N THR A 81 5.20 -3.45 2.73
CA THR A 81 4.23 -2.60 1.99
C THR A 81 2.82 -2.83 2.50
N TRP A 82 2.68 -3.20 3.78
CA TRP A 82 1.39 -3.56 4.36
C TRP A 82 0.45 -2.34 4.36
N ASP A 83 1.00 -1.14 4.53
CA ASP A 83 0.32 0.15 4.47
C ASP A 83 -0.28 0.41 3.08
N VAL A 84 0.51 0.18 2.04
CA VAL A 84 0.08 0.24 0.64
C VAL A 84 -0.97 -0.83 0.36
N ALA A 85 -0.75 -2.07 0.81
CA ALA A 85 -1.69 -3.17 0.62
C ALA A 85 -3.03 -2.87 1.31
N ALA A 86 -3.01 -2.40 2.55
CA ALA A 86 -4.20 -1.99 3.30
C ALA A 86 -4.95 -0.85 2.59
N GLY A 87 -4.23 0.17 2.11
CA GLY A 87 -4.81 1.26 1.33
C GLY A 87 -5.50 0.78 0.05
N ILE A 88 -4.89 -0.19 -0.65
CA ILE A 88 -5.47 -0.81 -1.84
C ILE A 88 -6.72 -1.62 -1.50
N CYS A 89 -6.68 -2.46 -0.47
CA CYS A 89 -7.86 -3.20 0.00
C CYS A 89 -9.01 -2.25 0.30
N ILE A 90 -8.79 -1.22 1.10
CA ILE A 90 -9.84 -0.22 1.44
C ILE A 90 -10.40 0.43 0.18
N LEU A 91 -9.54 0.86 -0.74
CA LEU A 91 -9.97 1.50 -1.98
C LEU A 91 -10.81 0.56 -2.84
N GLN A 92 -10.37 -0.69 -3.01
CA GLN A 92 -11.07 -1.68 -3.82
C GLN A 92 -12.41 -2.08 -3.21
N GLU A 93 -12.46 -2.35 -1.90
CA GLU A 93 -13.70 -2.66 -1.15
C GLU A 93 -14.71 -1.51 -1.20
N ALA A 94 -14.23 -0.26 -1.22
CA ALA A 94 -15.09 0.90 -1.40
C ALA A 94 -15.63 1.06 -2.84
N GLY A 95 -15.25 0.19 -3.79
CA GLY A 95 -15.62 0.25 -5.21
C GLY A 95 -14.65 1.06 -6.08
N GLY A 96 -13.46 1.34 -5.58
CA GLY A 96 -12.40 2.04 -6.28
C GLY A 96 -11.67 1.19 -7.31
N LEU A 97 -10.61 1.78 -7.86
CA LEU A 97 -9.68 1.17 -8.81
C LEU A 97 -8.27 1.60 -8.45
N VAL A 98 -7.30 0.70 -8.56
CA VAL A 98 -5.88 1.06 -8.48
C VAL A 98 -5.14 0.47 -9.66
N THR A 99 -4.24 1.24 -10.25
CA THR A 99 -3.38 0.80 -11.35
C THR A 99 -1.99 1.44 -11.23
N ARG A 100 -1.13 1.22 -12.23
CA ARG A 100 0.21 1.81 -12.31
C ARG A 100 0.18 3.34 -12.33
N GLY A 101 1.10 3.96 -11.59
CA GLY A 101 1.26 5.42 -11.52
C GLY A 101 1.75 6.01 -12.84
N ASN A 102 2.83 5.45 -13.40
CA ASN A 102 3.38 5.92 -14.66
C ASN A 102 2.50 5.52 -15.86
N PRO A 103 2.31 6.41 -16.85
CA PRO A 103 1.54 6.10 -18.04
C PRO A 103 2.21 4.99 -18.87
N PRO A 104 1.45 4.16 -19.59
CA PRO A 104 1.96 3.30 -20.65
C PRO A 104 2.26 4.12 -21.92
N ASP A 105 2.87 3.49 -22.93
CA ASP A 105 3.22 4.14 -24.21
C ASP A 105 2.01 4.74 -24.93
N ASP A 106 0.86 4.03 -24.90
CA ASP A 106 -0.42 4.55 -25.39
C ASP A 106 -1.47 4.59 -24.24
N PRO A 107 -1.57 5.72 -23.52
CA PRO A 107 -2.51 5.90 -22.43
C PRO A 107 -3.98 5.72 -22.80
N LEU A 108 -4.36 5.89 -24.07
CA LEU A 108 -5.77 5.88 -24.49
C LEU A 108 -6.28 4.47 -24.77
N THR A 109 -5.41 3.58 -25.23
CA THR A 109 -5.80 2.23 -25.65
C THR A 109 -5.22 1.12 -24.77
N ALA A 110 -4.14 1.40 -24.03
CA ALA A 110 -3.52 0.40 -23.18
C ALA A 110 -4.50 -0.18 -22.15
N PRO A 111 -4.37 -1.48 -21.82
CA PRO A 111 -5.16 -2.09 -20.76
C PRO A 111 -4.86 -1.42 -19.42
N ILE A 112 -5.89 -1.32 -18.57
CA ILE A 112 -5.75 -0.87 -17.19
C ILE A 112 -5.58 -2.13 -16.35
N GLU A 113 -4.34 -2.44 -16.03
CA GLU A 113 -3.96 -3.64 -15.26
C GLU A 113 -3.95 -3.35 -13.76
N ASP A 114 -4.10 -4.41 -12.97
CA ASP A 114 -3.93 -4.35 -11.53
C ASP A 114 -2.50 -3.94 -11.18
N VAL A 115 -2.38 -3.20 -10.07
CA VAL A 115 -1.09 -2.64 -9.69
C VAL A 115 -0.16 -3.69 -9.09
N ASN A 116 1.13 -3.61 -9.43
CA ASN A 116 2.17 -4.36 -8.73
C ASN A 116 2.47 -3.67 -7.38
N LEU A 117 2.22 -4.36 -6.27
CA LEU A 117 2.49 -3.86 -4.92
C LEU A 117 3.94 -3.42 -4.71
N GLY A 118 4.92 -4.01 -5.40
CA GLY A 118 6.33 -3.64 -5.31
C GLY A 118 6.72 -2.41 -6.14
N SER A 119 5.85 -1.90 -7.02
CA SER A 119 6.19 -0.83 -7.97
C SER A 119 6.42 0.55 -7.33
N ARG A 120 5.88 0.79 -6.14
CA ARG A 120 5.92 2.08 -5.42
C ARG A 120 5.30 3.27 -6.17
N LEU A 121 4.71 3.04 -7.34
CA LEU A 121 4.05 4.03 -8.17
C LEU A 121 2.62 3.57 -8.46
N TYR A 122 1.67 4.14 -7.71
CA TYR A 122 0.26 3.74 -7.75
C TYR A 122 -0.60 4.92 -8.21
N LEU A 123 -1.61 4.63 -9.01
CA LEU A 123 -2.70 5.55 -9.33
C LEU A 123 -4.00 4.96 -8.79
N GLY A 124 -4.49 5.52 -7.67
CA GLY A 124 -5.76 5.17 -7.08
C GLY A 124 -6.88 6.11 -7.55
N ILE A 125 -8.00 5.53 -7.99
CA ILE A 125 -9.23 6.23 -8.34
C ILE A 125 -10.34 5.77 -7.41
N ARG A 126 -10.97 6.71 -6.71
CA ARG A 126 -12.11 6.43 -5.82
C ARG A 126 -13.28 5.81 -6.59
N ALA A 127 -14.21 5.22 -5.84
CA ALA A 127 -15.50 4.80 -6.39
C ALA A 127 -16.20 5.97 -7.10
N ALA A 128 -16.80 5.66 -8.25
CA ALA A 128 -17.63 6.58 -9.01
C ALA A 128 -19.04 5.99 -9.17
N GLY A 129 -20.04 6.84 -9.26
CA GLY A 129 -21.38 6.43 -9.70
C GLY A 129 -21.45 6.34 -11.23
N PRO A 130 -22.43 5.62 -11.79
CA PRO A 130 -22.72 5.68 -13.22
C PRO A 130 -23.24 7.08 -13.60
N SER A 131 -23.14 7.41 -14.89
CA SER A 131 -23.82 8.55 -15.50
C SER A 131 -24.69 8.09 -16.66
N ASP A 132 -25.43 9.01 -17.28
CA ASP A 132 -26.36 8.71 -18.38
C ASP A 132 -25.69 8.03 -19.59
N GLY A 133 -24.37 8.16 -19.76
CA GLY A 133 -23.62 7.59 -20.89
C GLY A 133 -22.45 6.67 -20.51
N GLU A 134 -22.15 6.47 -19.23
CA GLU A 134 -21.01 5.64 -18.79
C GLU A 134 -21.33 4.87 -17.49
N THR A 135 -20.85 3.63 -17.41
CA THR A 135 -20.86 2.88 -16.14
C THR A 135 -19.87 3.50 -15.15
N ALA A 136 -20.06 3.20 -13.86
CA ALA A 136 -19.11 3.58 -12.80
C ALA A 136 -17.66 3.23 -13.18
N ARG A 137 -17.42 2.00 -13.67
CA ARG A 137 -16.09 1.55 -14.09
C ARG A 137 -15.57 2.33 -15.29
N GLN A 138 -16.38 2.56 -16.32
CA GLN A 138 -15.98 3.35 -17.49
C GLN A 138 -15.58 4.78 -17.10
N GLY A 139 -16.29 5.41 -16.17
CA GLY A 139 -15.94 6.73 -15.64
C GLY A 139 -14.60 6.73 -14.90
N GLN A 140 -14.31 5.68 -14.11
CA GLN A 140 -13.01 5.52 -13.44
C GLN A 140 -11.88 5.33 -14.46
N GLU A 141 -12.07 4.46 -15.45
CA GLU A 141 -11.06 4.22 -16.50
C GLU A 141 -10.79 5.48 -17.32
N ARG A 142 -11.83 6.25 -17.67
CA ARG A 142 -11.66 7.55 -18.32
C ARG A 142 -10.84 8.51 -17.47
N ALA A 143 -11.05 8.54 -16.15
CA ALA A 143 -10.25 9.36 -15.24
C ALA A 143 -8.78 8.90 -15.22
N VAL A 144 -8.51 7.59 -15.17
CA VAL A 144 -7.14 7.04 -15.28
C VAL A 144 -6.46 7.56 -16.54
N ARG A 145 -7.12 7.42 -17.69
CA ARG A 145 -6.55 7.81 -18.99
C ARG A 145 -6.26 9.31 -19.07
N GLU A 146 -7.14 10.15 -18.55
CA GLU A 146 -6.91 11.59 -18.49
C GLU A 146 -5.75 11.96 -17.55
N VAL A 147 -5.55 11.22 -16.46
CA VAL A 147 -4.38 11.40 -15.58
C VAL A 147 -3.11 10.99 -16.32
N TRP A 148 -3.04 9.79 -16.89
CA TRP A 148 -1.89 9.31 -17.65
C TRP A 148 -1.49 10.23 -18.81
N ARG A 149 -2.46 10.87 -19.47
CA ARG A 149 -2.18 11.85 -20.54
C ARG A 149 -1.41 13.10 -20.06
N ARG A 150 -1.46 13.40 -18.76
CA ARG A 150 -0.88 14.62 -18.16
C ARG A 150 0.29 14.34 -17.23
N VAL A 151 0.37 13.14 -16.67
CA VAL A 151 1.48 12.71 -15.83
C VAL A 151 2.75 12.72 -16.68
N ARG A 152 3.75 13.48 -16.22
CA ARG A 152 5.12 13.29 -16.66
C ARG A 152 5.65 12.08 -15.92
N GLU A 153 6.33 11.21 -16.66
CA GLU A 153 6.91 10.00 -16.09
C GLU A 153 7.69 10.31 -14.82
N LEU A 154 7.35 9.58 -13.76
CA LEU A 154 7.98 9.69 -12.46
C LEU A 154 9.18 8.75 -12.46
N ASP A 155 10.37 9.33 -12.36
CA ASP A 155 11.62 8.58 -12.22
C ASP A 155 11.78 8.17 -10.75
N TYR A 156 11.20 7.01 -10.41
CA TYR A 156 11.33 6.42 -9.10
C TYR A 156 11.51 4.91 -9.22
N SER A 157 12.64 4.43 -8.74
CA SER A 157 12.91 3.02 -8.48
C SER A 157 13.04 2.81 -6.99
N ARG A 158 12.44 1.73 -6.47
CA ARG A 158 12.62 1.34 -5.06
C ARG A 158 14.12 1.08 -4.82
N PRO A 159 14.76 1.77 -3.85
CA PRO A 159 16.13 1.47 -3.49
C PRO A 159 16.27 0.02 -2.99
N GLY A 160 17.27 -0.71 -3.48
CA GLY A 160 17.55 -2.09 -3.04
C GLY A 160 16.92 -3.20 -3.88
N ILE A 161 16.27 -2.88 -5.00
CA ILE A 161 15.89 -3.82 -6.07
C ILE A 161 16.69 -3.48 -7.34
#